data_AF-A3VWG6-F1
#
_entry.id   AF-A3VWG6-F1
#
_cell.length_a   1.000
_cell.length_b   1.000
_cell.length_c   1.000
_cell.angle_alpha   90.00
_cell.angle_beta   90.00
_cell.angle_gamma   90.00
#
_symmetry.space_group_name_H-M   'P 1'
#
loop_
_entity.id
_entity.type
_entity.pdbx_description
1 polymer ?
#
loop_
_entity_poly.entity_id
_entity_poly.type
_entity_poly.pdbx_seq_one_letter_code
_entity_poly.pdbx_strand_id
1 'polypeptide(L)'
;MSRVRGRDTKPEMLVRRLTHGMGYRYRLHRRGLPGSPDLVFPSRMKVIFVHGCFWHQHLDPGCKLARLPKSKLDFWGPKLETNRERDERNLVLLAELGWDVLVIWECQTKNREELQTRIGEFLG
;
A
#
# COMPACT_ATOMS: atom_id res chain seq x y z
N MET A 1 -16.81 12.98 -10.45
CA MET A 1 -15.94 11.90 -9.94
C MET A 1 -14.63 12.51 -9.44
N SER A 2 -14.68 13.31 -8.37
CA SER A 2 -13.62 14.29 -8.06
C SER A 2 -13.11 14.23 -6.60
N ARG A 3 -13.44 13.16 -5.86
CA ARG A 3 -13.09 13.00 -4.43
C ARG A 3 -12.15 11.85 -4.12
N VAL A 4 -11.68 11.11 -5.11
CA VAL A 4 -10.61 10.13 -4.90
C VAL A 4 -9.28 10.89 -5.00
N ARG A 5 -8.80 11.36 -3.86
CA ARG A 5 -7.45 11.94 -3.76
C ARG A 5 -6.44 10.81 -3.94
N GLY A 6 -5.50 10.97 -4.87
CA GLY A 6 -4.44 9.99 -5.11
C GLY A 6 -3.32 9.99 -4.07
N ARG A 7 -3.39 10.85 -3.04
CA ARG A 7 -2.40 11.00 -1.96
C ARG A 7 -3.10 11.49 -0.68
N ASP A 8 -2.49 11.21 0.47
CA ASP A 8 -2.98 11.53 1.82
C ASP A 8 -4.38 10.96 2.08
N THR A 9 -4.58 9.73 1.63
CA THR A 9 -5.81 9.01 1.94
C THR A 9 -5.89 8.73 3.44
N LYS A 10 -7.10 8.59 3.99
CA LYS A 10 -7.30 8.23 5.40
C LYS A 10 -6.45 7.03 5.87
N PRO A 11 -6.38 5.90 5.13
CA PRO A 11 -5.52 4.78 5.50
C PRO A 11 -4.04 5.14 5.52
N GLU A 12 -3.56 5.88 4.52
CA GLU A 12 -2.16 6.31 4.42
C GLU A 12 -1.75 7.20 5.60
N MET A 13 -2.60 8.18 5.95
CA MET A 13 -2.37 9.05 7.10
C MET A 13 -2.38 8.28 8.43
N LEU A 14 -3.18 7.23 8.55
CA LEU A 14 -3.22 6.38 9.74
C LEU A 14 -1.92 5.60 9.90
N VAL A 15 -1.45 4.94 8.84
CA VAL A 15 -0.17 4.23 8.82
C VAL A 15 0.97 5.18 9.16
N ARG A 16 1.05 6.35 8.53
CA ARG A 16 2.04 7.39 8.81
C ARG A 16 2.08 7.77 10.30
N ARG A 17 0.93 8.09 10.88
CA ARG A 17 0.83 8.46 12.30
C ARG A 17 1.21 7.32 13.24
N LEU A 18 0.78 6.10 12.94
CA LEU A 18 1.16 4.90 13.71
C LEU A 18 2.67 4.72 13.70
N THR A 19 3.28 4.64 12.51
CA THR A 19 4.71 4.37 12.39
C THR A 19 5.56 5.45 13.04
N HIS A 20 5.16 6.72 12.92
CA HIS A 20 5.80 7.82 13.63
C HIS A 20 5.63 7.70 15.15
N GLY A 21 4.43 7.34 15.63
CA GLY A 21 4.14 7.13 17.05
C GLY A 21 4.91 5.96 17.67
N MET A 22 5.26 4.95 16.88
CA MET A 22 6.13 3.83 17.28
C MET A 22 7.62 4.21 17.35
N GLY A 23 7.99 5.45 16.99
CA GLY A 23 9.37 5.93 17.01
C GLY A 23 10.16 5.66 15.73
N TYR A 24 9.55 5.04 14.72
CA TYR A 24 10.21 4.80 13.43
C TYR A 24 10.23 6.07 12.58
N ARG A 25 11.43 6.44 12.11
CA ARG A 25 11.61 7.54 11.15
C ARG A 25 11.54 7.01 9.73
N TYR A 26 10.67 7.60 8.92
CA TYR A 26 10.51 7.26 7.51
C TYR A 26 10.73 8.47 6.61
N ARG A 27 11.00 8.21 5.33
CA ARG A 27 10.96 9.20 4.26
C ARG A 27 9.71 8.95 3.41
N LEU A 28 9.05 10.04 3.02
CA LEU A 28 7.92 10.00 2.09
C LEU A 28 8.40 10.24 0.66
N HIS A 29 7.69 9.67 -0.31
CA HIS A 29 7.78 10.03 -1.73
C HIS A 29 9.20 10.00 -2.32
N ARG A 30 9.97 8.94 -2.06
CA ARG A 30 11.27 8.76 -2.72
C ARG A 30 11.03 8.42 -4.19
N ARG A 31 11.02 9.44 -5.07
CA ARG A 31 10.84 9.30 -6.53
C ARG A 31 11.90 8.41 -7.22
N GLY A 32 12.97 8.06 -6.51
CA GLY A 32 14.02 7.16 -7.00
C GLY A 32 13.75 5.67 -6.75
N LEU A 33 12.58 5.28 -6.22
CA LEU A 33 12.22 3.86 -6.04
C LEU A 33 11.04 3.47 -6.95
N PRO A 34 11.06 2.25 -7.52
CA PRO A 34 9.94 1.69 -8.27
C PRO A 34 8.64 1.74 -7.44
N GLY A 35 7.52 2.07 -8.09
CA GLY A 35 6.21 2.13 -7.44
C GLY A 35 5.93 3.33 -6.54
N SER A 36 6.91 4.21 -6.26
CA SER A 36 6.75 5.35 -5.35
C SER A 36 6.16 4.95 -3.98
N PRO A 37 6.92 4.21 -3.15
CA PRO A 37 6.43 3.73 -1.86
C PRO A 37 5.95 4.86 -0.95
N ASP A 38 4.90 4.60 -0.17
CA ASP A 38 4.32 5.57 0.74
C ASP A 38 5.28 5.90 1.89
N LEU A 39 5.84 4.87 2.53
CA LEU A 39 6.85 5.03 3.58
C LEU A 39 8.11 4.26 3.20
N VAL A 40 9.26 4.93 3.28
CA VAL A 40 10.58 4.36 2.98
C VAL A 40 11.46 4.43 4.22
N PHE A 41 12.13 3.33 4.55
CA PHE A 41 13.07 3.19 5.67
C PHE A 41 14.47 2.86 5.14
N PRO A 42 15.24 3.86 4.68
CA PRO A 42 16.54 3.60 4.05
C PRO A 42 17.55 2.92 4.96
N SER A 43 17.49 3.16 6.28
CA SER A 43 18.40 2.54 7.24
C SER A 43 18.17 1.04 7.41
N ARG A 44 16.99 0.54 7.03
CA ARG A 44 16.62 -0.87 7.19
C ARG A 44 16.42 -1.59 5.86
N MET A 45 16.57 -0.87 4.74
CA MET A 45 16.21 -1.35 3.40
C MET A 45 14.76 -1.88 3.33
N LYS A 46 13.84 -1.20 4.02
CA LYS A 46 12.42 -1.60 4.04
C LYS A 46 11.52 -0.51 3.47
N VAL A 47 10.46 -0.90 2.78
CA VAL A 47 9.42 0.00 2.27
C VAL A 47 8.03 -0.52 2.61
N ILE A 48 7.11 0.41 2.78
CA ILE A 48 5.71 0.13 3.06
C ILE A 48 4.85 0.80 1.97
N PHE A 49 3.96 0.01 1.37
CA PHE A 49 2.93 0.47 0.46
C PHE A 49 1.57 0.43 1.14
N VAL A 50 0.75 1.45 0.88
CA VAL A 50 -0.64 1.51 1.34
C VAL A 50 -1.56 1.37 0.13
N HIS A 51 -2.04 0.16 -0.10
CA HIS A 51 -2.88 -0.15 -1.24
C HIS A 51 -4.37 0.04 -0.91
N GLY A 52 -5.05 0.79 -1.77
CA GLY A 52 -6.51 0.83 -1.78
C GLY A 52 -7.07 -0.50 -2.28
N CYS A 53 -7.93 -1.16 -1.48
CA CYS A 53 -8.46 -2.48 -1.80
C CYS A 53 -9.19 -2.55 -3.15
N PHE A 54 -9.84 -1.47 -3.54
CA PHE A 54 -10.55 -1.36 -4.82
C PHE A 54 -9.59 -1.32 -6.02
N TRP A 55 -8.56 -0.46 -5.95
CA TRP A 55 -7.66 -0.17 -7.07
C TRP A 55 -6.66 -1.27 -7.37
N HIS A 56 -6.23 -1.98 -6.32
CA HIS A 56 -5.26 -3.06 -6.41
C HIS A 56 -5.91 -4.45 -6.28
N GLN A 57 -7.26 -4.51 -6.28
CA GLN A 57 -8.03 -5.77 -6.24
C GLN A 57 -7.60 -6.70 -5.10
N HIS A 58 -7.83 -6.28 -3.86
CA HIS A 58 -7.50 -7.11 -2.69
C HIS A 58 -8.25 -8.45 -2.75
N LEU A 59 -7.50 -9.56 -2.82
CA LEU A 59 -8.03 -10.91 -2.99
C LEU A 59 -8.64 -11.51 -1.71
N ASP A 60 -8.65 -10.77 -0.61
CA ASP A 60 -9.18 -11.25 0.67
C ASP A 60 -10.72 -11.39 0.62
N PRO A 61 -11.28 -12.57 0.94
CA PRO A 61 -12.72 -12.84 0.87
C PRO A 61 -13.55 -12.03 1.88
N GLY A 62 -12.94 -11.52 2.95
CA GLY A 62 -13.54 -10.59 3.91
C GLY A 62 -13.51 -9.13 3.45
N CYS A 63 -12.79 -8.79 2.38
CA CYS A 63 -12.63 -7.43 1.93
C CYS A 63 -13.81 -6.95 1.06
N LYS A 64 -14.84 -6.38 1.71
CA LYS A 64 -16.00 -5.77 1.02
C LYS A 64 -15.65 -4.58 0.12
N LEU A 65 -14.44 -4.00 0.26
CA LEU A 65 -13.97 -2.82 -0.46
C LEU A 65 -13.35 -3.16 -1.83
N ALA A 66 -12.90 -4.39 -2.05
CA ALA A 66 -12.34 -4.84 -3.32
C ALA A 66 -13.42 -5.24 -4.35
N ARG A 67 -14.70 -5.19 -3.97
CA ARG A 67 -15.79 -5.65 -4.81
C ARG A 67 -15.85 -4.84 -6.11
N LEU A 68 -15.71 -5.55 -7.22
CA LEU A 68 -15.87 -5.00 -8.56
C LEU A 68 -17.26 -4.36 -8.70
N PRO A 69 -17.36 -3.16 -9.29
CA PRO A 69 -18.66 -2.57 -9.57
C PRO A 69 -19.38 -3.46 -10.58
N LYS A 70 -20.67 -3.74 -10.34
CA LYS A 70 -21.52 -4.51 -11.27
C LYS A 70 -21.70 -3.84 -12.65
N SER A 71 -21.18 -2.63 -12.83
CA SER A 71 -21.35 -1.81 -14.03
C SER A 71 -19.98 -1.39 -14.56
N LYS A 72 -19.80 -1.44 -15.89
CA LYS A 72 -18.58 -1.07 -16.64
C LYS A 72 -17.37 -1.99 -16.40
N LEU A 73 -17.59 -3.30 -16.22
CA LEU A 73 -16.49 -4.28 -16.06
C LEU A 73 -15.48 -4.20 -17.21
N ASP A 74 -15.92 -3.97 -18.45
CA ASP A 74 -15.03 -3.85 -19.62
C ASP A 74 -14.10 -2.64 -19.55
N PHE A 75 -14.47 -1.59 -18.80
CA PHE A 75 -13.62 -0.42 -18.58
C PHE A 75 -12.69 -0.60 -17.36
N TRP A 76 -13.19 -1.24 -16.30
CA TRP A 76 -12.44 -1.39 -15.05
C TRP A 76 -11.47 -2.57 -15.09
N GLY A 77 -11.84 -3.69 -15.70
CA GLY A 77 -11.04 -4.92 -15.76
C GLY A 77 -9.62 -4.67 -16.29
N PRO A 78 -9.46 -4.17 -17.53
CA PRO A 78 -8.13 -3.93 -18.10
C PRO A 78 -7.30 -2.92 -17.29
N LYS A 79 -7.96 -1.92 -16.70
CA LYS A 79 -7.31 -0.88 -15.90
C LYS A 79 -6.77 -1.42 -14.58
N LEU A 80 -7.55 -2.25 -13.90
CA LEU A 80 -7.17 -2.89 -12.64
C LEU A 80 -6.07 -3.93 -12.87
N GLU A 81 -6.17 -4.70 -13.96
CA GLU A 81 -5.13 -5.64 -14.37
C GLU A 81 -3.80 -4.92 -14.63
N THR A 82 -3.83 -3.82 -15.41
CA THR A 82 -2.63 -3.01 -15.68
C THR A 82 -2.01 -2.44 -14.40
N ASN A 83 -2.83 -2.04 -13.43
CA ASN A 83 -2.33 -1.58 -12.13
C ASN A 83 -1.64 -2.72 -11.38
N ARG A 84 -2.29 -3.88 -11.30
CA ARG A 84 -1.73 -5.08 -10.66
C ARG A 84 -0.40 -5.51 -11.28
N GLU A 85 -0.35 -5.61 -12.61
CA GLU A 85 0.89 -5.95 -13.33
C GLU A 85 2.01 -4.94 -13.01
N ARG A 86 1.67 -3.66 -12.94
CA ARG A 86 2.64 -2.62 -12.59
C ARG A 86 3.13 -2.78 -11.15
N ASP A 87 2.25 -3.10 -10.21
CA ASP A 87 2.63 -3.32 -8.81
C ASP A 87 3.53 -4.54 -8.68
N GLU A 88 3.18 -5.67 -9.31
CA GLU A 88 4.01 -6.87 -9.34
C GLU A 88 5.41 -6.58 -9.91
N ARG A 89 5.51 -5.83 -11.01
CA ARG A 89 6.81 -5.38 -11.55
C ARG A 89 7.58 -4.51 -10.56
N ASN A 90 6.92 -3.58 -9.88
CA ASN A 90 7.59 -2.73 -8.89
C ASN A 90 8.09 -3.53 -7.69
N LEU A 91 7.33 -4.53 -7.22
CA LEU A 91 7.73 -5.42 -6.13
C LEU A 91 8.98 -6.21 -6.50
N VAL A 92 9.03 -6.77 -7.72
CA VAL A 92 10.21 -7.49 -8.22
C VAL A 92 11.42 -6.57 -8.27
N LEU A 93 11.30 -5.38 -8.86
CA LEU A 93 12.40 -4.42 -8.93
C LEU A 93 12.89 -3.98 -7.55
N LEU A 94 11.98 -3.81 -6.58
CA LEU A 94 12.35 -3.48 -5.21
C LEU A 94 13.11 -4.62 -4.53
N ALA A 95 12.65 -5.86 -4.72
CA ALA A 95 13.34 -7.04 -4.21
C ALA A 95 14.73 -7.22 -4.83
N GLU A 96 14.88 -6.99 -6.14
CA GLU A 96 16.18 -7.00 -6.84
C GLU A 96 17.14 -5.91 -6.32
N LEU A 97 16.59 -4.75 -5.93
CA LEU A 97 17.34 -3.68 -5.28
C LEU A 97 17.65 -3.95 -3.79
N GLY A 98 17.24 -5.12 -3.27
CA GLY A 98 17.45 -5.53 -1.88
C GLY A 98 16.52 -4.88 -0.87
N TRP A 99 15.35 -4.40 -1.31
CA TRP A 99 14.35 -3.82 -0.42
C TRP A 99 13.29 -4.83 -0.01
N ASP A 100 13.06 -4.94 1.29
CA ASP A 100 11.89 -5.64 1.80
C ASP A 100 10.64 -4.77 1.62
N VAL A 101 9.55 -5.39 1.16
CA VAL A 101 8.29 -4.69 0.90
C VAL A 101 7.17 -5.21 1.79
N LEU A 102 6.51 -4.30 2.51
CA LEU A 102 5.26 -4.58 3.22
C LEU A 102 4.09 -3.85 2.55
N VAL A 103 3.11 -4.62 2.09
CA VAL A 103 1.86 -4.07 1.55
C VAL A 103 0.79 -4.06 2.65
N ILE A 104 0.28 -2.88 2.97
CA ILE A 104 -0.81 -2.66 3.91
C ILE A 104 -2.05 -2.28 3.11
N TRP A 105 -3.12 -3.03 3.30
CA TRP A 105 -4.38 -2.78 2.61
C TRP A 105 -5.28 -1.83 3.39
N GLU A 106 -6.05 -0.99 2.70
CA GLU A 106 -7.00 -0.07 3.33
C GLU A 106 -7.93 -0.76 4.33
N CYS A 107 -8.41 -1.97 4.03
CA CYS A 107 -9.27 -2.73 4.95
C CYS A 107 -8.57 -3.12 6.26
N GLN A 108 -7.25 -3.35 6.22
CA GLN A 108 -6.44 -3.70 7.39
C GLN A 108 -6.21 -2.48 8.28
N THR A 109 -6.24 -1.27 7.72
CA THR A 109 -6.09 -0.03 8.52
C THR A 109 -7.23 0.22 9.51
N LYS A 110 -8.33 -0.52 9.41
CA LYS A 110 -9.41 -0.49 10.41
C LYS A 110 -9.00 -1.09 11.75
N ASN A 111 -8.13 -2.11 11.74
CA ASN A 111 -7.63 -2.75 12.96
C ASN A 111 -6.26 -2.16 13.33
N ARG A 112 -6.29 -1.15 14.20
CA ARG A 112 -5.09 -0.35 14.53
C ARG A 112 -4.05 -1.16 15.31
N GLU A 113 -4.47 -2.06 16.20
CA GLU A 113 -3.56 -2.87 17.02
C GLU A 113 -2.82 -3.90 16.16
N GLU A 114 -3.56 -4.66 15.35
CA GLU A 114 -2.97 -5.63 14.42
C GLU A 114 -2.02 -4.96 13.42
N LEU A 115 -2.41 -3.80 12.91
CA LEU A 115 -1.56 -3.00 12.03
C LEU A 115 -0.26 -2.58 12.73
N GLN A 116 -0.35 -2.14 13.99
CA GLN A 116 0.82 -1.74 14.77
C GLN A 116 1.77 -2.92 15.00
N THR A 117 1.24 -4.09 15.40
CA THR A 117 2.04 -5.31 15.57
C THR A 117 2.76 -5.68 14.29
N ARG A 118 2.03 -5.71 13.16
CA ARG A 118 2.59 -6.09 11.86
C ARG A 118 3.66 -5.13 11.36
N ILE A 119 3.47 -3.82 11.53
CA ILE A 119 4.50 -2.81 11.23
C ILE A 119 5.70 -2.99 12.15
N GLY A 120 5.47 -3.33 13.41
CA GLY A 120 6.50 -3.58 14.41
C GLY A 120 7.40 -4.74 14.00
N GLU A 121 6.80 -5.92 13.81
CA GLU A 121 7.47 -7.15 13.36
C GLU A 121 8.20 -6.96 12.02
N PHE A 122 7.60 -6.20 11.10
CA PHE A 122 8.23 -5.95 9.82
C PHE A 122 9.43 -5.00 9.94
N LEU A 123 9.34 -3.94 10.75
CA LEU A 123 10.42 -2.96 10.82
C LEU A 123 11.56 -3.39 11.72
N GLY A 124 11.33 -4.09 12.84
CA GLY A 124 12.35 -4.43 13.83
C GLY A 124 12.14 -5.78 14.46
#